data_AF-A0AAN8FBM0-F1
#
_entry.id   AF-A0AAN8FBM0-F1
#
_cell.length_a   1.000
_cell.length_b   1.000
_cell.length_c   1.000
_cell.angle_alpha   90.00
_cell.angle_beta   90.00
_cell.angle_gamma   90.00
#
_symmetry.space_group_name_H-M   'P 1'
#
loop_
_entity.id
_entity.type
_entity.pdbx_description
1 polymer ?
#
loop_
_entity_poly.entity_id
_entity_poly.type
_entity_poly.pdbx_seq_one_letter_code
_entity_poly.pdbx_strand_id
1 'polypeptide(L)'
;MLIDNESQCVIISGESGAGKTVAAKYIMSYISRISGGGPKVQHVKDVILQSNPLLESFGNSATVRNWNSSRFGKYVQIVFGRGGEPIGGKVSG
;
A
#
# COMPACT_ATOMS: atom_id res chain seq x y z
N MET A 1 -3.05 -14.80 7.81
CA MET A 1 -2.84 -15.01 6.36
C MET A 1 -2.27 -16.38 6.00
N LEU A 2 -1.13 -16.81 6.55
CA LEU A 2 -0.56 -18.15 6.26
C LEU A 2 -0.79 -19.18 7.38
N ILE A 3 -0.77 -18.75 8.64
CA ILE A 3 -0.99 -19.63 9.80
C ILE A 3 -2.49 -19.91 9.95
N ASP A 4 -3.29 -18.85 10.13
CA ASP A 4 -4.73 -18.98 10.37
C ASP A 4 -5.58 -18.88 9.09
N ASN A 5 -4.96 -18.69 7.91
CA ASN A 5 -5.66 -18.43 6.63
C ASN A 5 -6.68 -17.27 6.64
N GLU A 6 -6.56 -16.34 7.59
CA GLU A 6 -7.44 -15.16 7.66
C GLU A 6 -6.90 -13.93 6.93
N SER A 7 -7.83 -13.11 6.43
CA SER A 7 -7.56 -11.78 5.87
C SER A 7 -7.02 -10.83 6.93
N GLN A 8 -6.00 -10.05 6.58
CA GLN A 8 -5.35 -9.09 7.49
C GLN A 8 -5.53 -7.68 6.97
N CYS A 9 -5.73 -6.72 7.88
CA CYS A 9 -5.84 -5.31 7.54
C CYS A 9 -4.92 -4.48 8.43
N VAL A 10 -4.08 -3.65 7.81
CA VAL A 10 -3.24 -2.68 8.52
C VAL A 10 -3.81 -1.29 8.30
N ILE A 11 -4.20 -0.63 9.37
CA ILE A 11 -4.73 0.74 9.34
C ILE A 11 -3.63 1.70 9.74
N ILE A 12 -3.32 2.68 8.87
CA ILE A 12 -2.31 3.70 9.13
C ILE A 12 -3.01 5.05 9.23
N SER A 13 -3.11 5.59 10.44
CA SER A 13 -3.70 6.89 10.74
C SER A 13 -2.66 7.91 11.17
N GLY A 14 -2.97 9.20 11.01
CA GLY A 14 -2.11 10.30 11.42
C GLY A 14 -2.34 11.55 10.57
N GLU A 15 -1.82 12.67 11.03
CA GLU A 15 -1.90 13.94 10.29
C GLU A 15 -1.14 13.87 8.96
N SER A 16 -1.47 14.78 8.04
CA SER A 16 -0.73 14.87 6.78
C SER A 16 0.72 15.27 7.05
N GLY A 17 1.67 14.56 6.43
CA GLY A 17 3.11 14.70 6.71
C GLY A 17 3.67 13.75 7.77
N ALA A 18 2.85 13.03 8.53
CA ALA A 18 3.30 12.10 9.59
C ALA A 18 4.01 10.82 9.10
N GLY A 19 4.32 10.71 7.79
CA GLY A 19 5.02 9.55 7.23
C GLY A 19 4.14 8.34 6.88
N LYS A 20 2.80 8.49 6.83
CA LYS A 20 1.86 7.38 6.53
C LYS A 20 2.20 6.64 5.23
N THR A 21 2.45 7.37 4.15
CA THR A 21 2.80 6.79 2.83
C THR A 21 4.14 6.04 2.88
N VAL A 22 5.10 6.55 3.65
CA VAL A 22 6.42 5.95 3.84
C VAL A 22 6.30 4.64 4.64
N ALA A 23 5.52 4.65 5.73
CA ALA A 23 5.23 3.44 6.51
C ALA A 23 4.57 2.35 5.66
N ALA A 24 3.56 2.71 4.85
CA ALA A 24 2.90 1.78 3.92
C ALA A 24 3.90 1.15 2.94
N LYS A 25 4.84 1.95 2.40
CA LYS A 25 5.90 1.46 1.50
C LYS A 25 6.82 0.45 2.18
N TYR A 26 7.21 0.69 3.43
CA TYR A 26 8.05 -0.25 4.19
C TYR A 26 7.33 -1.55 4.50
N ILE A 27 6.09 -1.49 4.96
CA ILE A 27 5.25 -2.68 5.23
C ILE A 27 5.13 -3.53 3.96
N MET A 28 4.82 -2.89 2.82
CA MET A 28 4.67 -3.61 1.56
C MET A 28 6.00 -4.21 1.06
N SER A 29 7.12 -3.51 1.27
CA SER A 29 8.45 -4.02 0.94
C SER A 29 8.83 -5.23 1.80
N TYR A 30 8.49 -5.19 3.10
CA TYR A 30 8.71 -6.30 4.02
C TYR A 30 7.88 -7.53 3.61
N ILE A 31 6.58 -7.35 3.39
CA ILE A 31 5.67 -8.43 2.97
C ILE A 31 6.15 -9.05 1.65
N SER A 32 6.52 -8.22 0.67
CA SER A 32 7.07 -8.69 -0.60
C SER A 32 8.36 -9.52 -0.42
N ARG A 33 9.26 -9.09 0.48
CA ARG A 33 10.51 -9.78 0.76
C ARG A 33 10.30 -11.17 1.37
N ILE A 34 9.38 -11.29 2.34
CA ILE A 34 9.11 -12.55 3.04
C ILE A 34 8.24 -13.52 2.22
N SER A 35 7.47 -13.02 1.25
CA SER A 35 6.59 -13.82 0.37
C SER A 35 7.32 -14.46 -0.82
N GLY A 36 8.62 -14.73 -0.68
CA GLY A 36 9.46 -15.36 -1.71
C GLY A 36 10.11 -14.40 -2.72
N GLY A 37 9.77 -13.10 -2.71
CA GLY A 37 10.52 -12.05 -3.42
C GLY A 37 10.68 -12.21 -4.95
N GLY A 38 9.91 -13.12 -5.58
CA GLY A 38 10.04 -13.41 -7.01
C GLY A 38 9.56 -12.26 -7.92
N PRO A 39 9.82 -12.34 -9.24
CA PRO A 39 9.50 -11.27 -10.19
C PRO A 39 8.03 -10.80 -10.16
N LYS A 40 7.08 -11.72 -9.96
CA LYS A 40 5.65 -11.40 -9.84
C LYS A 40 5.35 -10.55 -8.59
N VAL A 41 5.95 -10.91 -7.46
CA VAL A 41 5.82 -10.19 -6.17
C VAL A 41 6.38 -8.78 -6.31
N GLN A 42 7.54 -8.67 -6.95
CA GLN A 42 8.20 -7.40 -7.20
C GLN A 42 7.36 -6.52 -8.14
N HIS A 43 6.77 -7.11 -9.19
CA HIS A 43 5.87 -6.40 -10.10
C HIS A 43 4.62 -5.85 -9.40
N VAL A 44 3.93 -6.65 -8.59
CA VAL A 44 2.76 -6.19 -7.82
C VAL A 44 3.13 -5.04 -6.89
N LYS A 45 4.27 -5.15 -6.19
CA LYS A 45 4.81 -4.08 -5.34
C LYS A 45 5.03 -2.79 -6.16
N ASP A 46 5.68 -2.90 -7.30
CA ASP A 46 6.07 -1.76 -8.12
C ASP A 46 4.84 -1.04 -8.71
N VAL A 47 3.84 -1.79 -9.19
CA VAL A 47 2.55 -1.22 -9.65
C VAL A 47 1.86 -0.43 -8.55
N ILE A 48 1.78 -0.99 -7.32
CA ILE A 48 1.14 -0.30 -6.21
C ILE A 48 1.94 0.96 -5.81
N LEU A 49 3.27 0.90 -5.77
CA LEU A 49 4.10 2.07 -5.44
C LEU A 49 4.02 3.16 -6.52
N GLN A 50 4.00 2.77 -7.80
CA GLN A 50 3.88 3.69 -8.92
C GLN A 50 2.48 4.30 -9.03
N SER A 51 1.45 3.71 -8.42
CA SER A 51 0.13 4.34 -8.34
C SER A 51 0.08 5.55 -7.39
N ASN A 52 1.04 5.70 -6.47
CA ASN A 52 1.03 6.79 -5.48
C ASN A 52 1.03 8.18 -6.11
N PRO A 53 1.98 8.53 -7.01
CA PRO A 53 1.99 9.86 -7.63
C PRO A 53 0.69 10.18 -8.37
N LEU A 54 0.08 9.18 -9.02
CA LEU A 54 -1.18 9.35 -9.73
C LEU A 54 -2.31 9.68 -8.74
N LEU A 55 -2.47 8.89 -7.68
CA LEU A 55 -3.50 9.12 -6.67
C LEU A 55 -3.28 10.43 -5.90
N GLU A 56 -2.03 10.79 -5.61
CA GLU A 56 -1.68 12.06 -4.98
C GLU A 56 -2.01 13.24 -5.90
N SER A 57 -1.78 13.13 -7.21
CA SER A 57 -2.09 14.21 -8.16
C SER A 57 -3.59 14.57 -8.25
N PHE A 58 -4.47 13.59 -8.06
CA PHE A 58 -5.93 13.80 -8.08
C PHE A 58 -6.52 14.03 -6.68
N GLY A 59 -5.92 13.45 -5.64
CA GLY A 59 -6.51 13.37 -4.31
C GLY A 59 -5.84 14.25 -3.25
N ASN A 60 -4.68 14.84 -3.54
CA ASN A 60 -4.04 15.78 -2.62
C ASN A 60 -4.47 17.21 -2.93
N SER A 61 -4.63 18.00 -1.88
CA SER A 61 -4.94 19.42 -1.96
C SER A 61 -4.13 20.19 -0.93
N ALA A 62 -3.80 21.43 -1.27
CA ALA A 62 -3.17 22.35 -0.34
C ALA A 62 -4.22 22.86 0.66
N THR A 63 -3.86 22.82 1.93
CA THR A 63 -4.62 23.39 3.05
C THR A 63 -3.76 24.46 3.74
N VAL A 64 -4.36 25.24 4.63
CA VAL A 64 -3.65 26.28 5.40
C VAL A 64 -2.45 25.72 6.21
N ARG A 65 -2.51 24.45 6.63
CA ARG A 65 -1.47 23.82 7.48
C ARG A 65 -0.57 22.82 6.75
N ASN A 66 -0.95 22.38 5.56
CA ASN A 66 -0.21 21.39 4.80
C ASN A 66 -0.46 21.55 3.30
N TRP A 67 0.60 21.80 2.54
CA TRP A 67 0.56 22.06 1.10
C TRP A 67 0.35 20.81 0.23
N ASN A 68 0.49 19.60 0.81
CA ASN A 68 0.29 18.32 0.13
C ASN A 68 -0.56 17.38 1.00
N SER A 69 -1.79 17.78 1.32
CA SER A 69 -2.69 16.99 2.17
C SER A 69 -3.57 16.06 1.35
N SER A 70 -3.45 14.74 1.56
CA SER A 70 -4.42 13.79 1.02
C SER A 70 -5.82 14.06 1.59
N ARG A 71 -6.81 14.13 0.70
CA ARG A 71 -8.23 14.34 1.03
C ARG A 71 -9.09 13.12 0.74
N PHE A 72 -8.45 11.98 0.51
CA PHE A 72 -9.07 10.69 0.19
C PHE A 72 -8.49 9.58 1.08
N GLY A 73 -9.23 8.49 1.21
CA GLY A 73 -8.79 7.30 1.94
C GLY A 73 -8.16 6.30 0.99
N LYS A 74 -6.85 6.07 1.09
CA LYS A 74 -6.21 5.07 0.23
C LYS A 74 -6.33 3.67 0.84
N TYR A 75 -7.02 2.77 0.13
CA TYR A 75 -7.06 1.34 0.43
C TYR A 75 -6.25 0.55 -0.60
N VAL A 76 -5.33 -0.28 -0.12
CA VAL A 76 -4.52 -1.18 -0.95
C VAL A 76 -4.77 -2.60 -0.47
N GLN A 77 -5.27 -3.43 -1.38
CA GLN A 77 -5.47 -4.86 -1.17
C GLN A 77 -4.41 -5.64 -1.94
N ILE A 78 -3.82 -6.63 -1.29
CA ILE A 78 -2.94 -7.61 -1.93
C ILE A 78 -3.57 -8.99 -1.70
N VAL A 79 -3.72 -9.74 -2.77
CA VAL A 79 -4.30 -11.09 -2.76
C VAL A 79 -3.16 -12.09 -2.81
N PHE A 80 -3.17 -13.05 -1.89
CA PHE A 80 -2.16 -14.09 -1.79
C PHE A 80 -2.76 -15.45 -2.15
N GLY A 81 -1.98 -16.26 -2.86
CA GLY A 81 -2.29 -17.65 -3.13
C GLY A 81 -2.09 -18.51 -1.87
N ARG A 82 -2.46 -19.80 -1.97
CA ARG A 82 -2.31 -20.75 -0.86
C ARG A 82 -0.85 -20.99 -0.45
N GLY A 83 0.11 -20.76 -1.35
CA GLY A 83 1.53 -20.87 -1.08
C GLY A 83 2.14 -19.62 -0.42
N GLY A 84 1.35 -18.57 -0.19
CA GLY A 84 1.84 -17.31 0.40
C GLY A 84 2.44 -16.33 -0.60
N GLU A 85 2.42 -16.64 -1.89
CA GLU A 85 2.82 -15.74 -2.95
C GLU A 85 1.70 -14.74 -3.30
N PRO A 86 1.99 -13.44 -3.47
CA PRO A 86 1.00 -12.51 -3.98
C PRO A 86 0.67 -12.82 -5.45
N ILE A 87 -0.61 -12.99 -5.73
CA ILE A 87 -1.16 -13.30 -7.06
C ILE A 87 -1.82 -12.09 -7.72
N GLY A 88 -2.07 -11.02 -6.96
CA GLY A 88 -2.66 -9.79 -7.48
C GLY A 88 -2.95 -8.77 -6.39
N GLY A 89 -3.67 -7.70 -6.76
CA GLY A 89 -4.06 -6.66 -5.82
C GLY A 89 -5.02 -5.65 -6.43
N LYS A 90 -5.59 -4.81 -5.57
CA LYS A 90 -6.52 -3.73 -5.94
C LYS A 90 -6.17 -2.48 -5.15
N VAL A 91 -6.22 -1.33 -5.80
CA VAL A 91 -6.11 -0.03 -5.13
C VAL A 91 -7.45 0.69 -5.24
N SER A 92 -7.88 1.32 -4.17
CA SER A 92 -9.13 2.11 -4.10
C SER A 92 -8.88 3.40 -3.32
N GLY A 93 -9.54 4.48 -3.73
CA GLY A 93 -9.38 5.83 -3.17
C GLY A 93 -10.72 6.42 -2.77
#